data_AF-A0A2V9TKI3-F1
#
_entry.id   AF-A0A2V9TKI3-F1
#
_cell.length_a   1.000
_cell.length_b   1.000
_cell.length_c   1.000
_cell.angle_alpha   90.00
_cell.angle_beta   90.00
_cell.angle_gamma   90.00
#
_symmetry.space_group_name_H-M   'P 1'
#
loop_
_entity.id
_entity.type
_entity.pdbx_description
1 polymer ?
#
loop_
_entity_poly.entity_id
_entity_poly.type
_entity_poly.pdbx_seq_one_letter_code
_entity_poly.pdbx_strand_id
1 'polypeptide(L)' 'GHFTFWDYFRQAFQNNRGIRIDHFLLSATLANRLEGCEIDKGPRRQEKPSDHTPIIVTLSDLP' A
#
# COMPACT_ATOMS: atom_id res chain seq x y z
N GLY A 1 3.58 5.39 9.85
CA GLY A 1 3.30 3.94 9.85
C GLY A 1 3.24 3.39 8.44
N HIS A 2 2.95 2.10 8.32
CA HIS A 2 2.55 1.43 7.08
C HIS A 2 1.03 1.57 6.94
N PHE A 3 0.61 2.68 6.34
CA PHE A 3 -0.80 2.97 6.07
C PHE A 3 -1.01 3.02 4.58
N THR A 4 -2.26 2.82 4.17
CA THR A 4 -2.64 2.77 2.76
C THR A 4 -3.67 3.85 2.46
N PHE A 5 -4.32 4.39 3.50
CA PHE A 5 -5.30 5.44 3.44
C PHE A 5 -4.95 6.59 4.40
N TRP A 6 -5.19 7.81 3.93
CA TRP A 6 -5.18 9.03 4.74
C TRP A 6 -6.28 9.97 4.28
N ASP A 7 -7.13 10.32 5.24
CA ASP A 7 -8.18 11.30 5.06
C ASP A 7 -7.61 12.65 4.55
N TYR A 8 -8.38 13.36 3.71
CA TYR A 8 -7.97 14.65 3.15
C TYR A 8 -7.91 15.77 4.20
N PHE A 9 -8.71 15.68 5.27
CA PHE A 9 -8.78 16.67 6.32
C PHE A 9 -7.53 16.67 7.20
N ARG A 10 -7.24 17.84 7.79
CA ARG A 10 -6.20 18.03 8.82
C ARG A 10 -4.80 17.55 8.41
N GLN A 11 -4.51 17.53 7.11
CA GLN A 11 -3.21 17.14 6.57
C GLN A 11 -2.79 15.76 7.10
N ALA A 12 -3.72 14.79 7.13
CA ALA A 12 -3.47 13.50 7.75
C ALA A 12 -2.28 12.76 7.12
N PHE A 13 -2.09 12.88 5.79
CA PHE A 13 -0.94 12.32 5.09
C PHE A 13 0.40 12.93 5.53
N GLN A 14 0.50 14.27 5.58
CA GLN A 14 1.69 15.00 5.99
C GLN A 14 2.02 14.72 7.47
N ASN A 15 0.99 14.59 8.30
CA ASN A 15 1.12 14.26 9.72
C ASN A 15 1.27 12.75 9.98
N ASN A 16 1.32 11.92 8.94
CA ASN A 16 1.46 10.46 9.04
C ASN A 16 0.41 9.81 9.95
N ARG A 17 -0.84 10.29 9.88
CA ARG A 17 -2.01 9.78 10.63
C ARG A 17 -2.92 9.04 9.67
N GLY A 18 -2.64 7.76 9.45
CA GLY A 18 -3.40 6.95 8.50
C GLY A 18 -3.93 5.68 9.13
N ILE A 19 -4.66 4.91 8.33
CA ILE A 19 -5.05 3.53 8.63
C ILE A 19 -4.61 2.61 7.48
N ARG A 20 -4.43 1.33 7.80
CA ARG A 20 -4.10 0.29 6.83
C ARG A 20 -5.36 -0.52 6.58
N ILE A 21 -5.96 -0.33 5.41
CA ILE A 21 -7.23 -0.98 5.04
C ILE A 21 -7.16 -1.70 3.69
N ASP A 22 -6.11 -1.47 2.91
CA ASP A 22 -5.87 -2.17 1.65
C ASP A 22 -4.90 -3.33 1.90
N HIS A 23 -5.20 -4.51 1.35
CA HIS A 23 -4.45 -5.73 1.61
C HIS A 23 -4.50 -6.69 0.41
N PHE A 24 -3.40 -7.40 0.18
CA PHE A 24 -3.41 -8.64 -0.58
C PHE A 24 -3.49 -9.81 0.39
N LEU A 25 -4.51 -10.65 0.22
CA LEU A 25 -4.62 -11.92 0.94
C LEU A 25 -4.22 -13.04 -0.03
N LEU A 26 -3.17 -13.78 0.32
CA LEU A 26 -2.61 -14.82 -0.53
C LEU A 26 -3.02 -16.21 -0.02
N SER A 27 -3.28 -17.13 -0.96
CA SER A 27 -3.33 -18.56 -0.65
C SER A 27 -1.93 -19.06 -0.26
N ALA A 28 -1.84 -20.22 0.39
CA ALA A 28 -0.54 -20.79 0.79
C ALA A 28 0.43 -20.97 -0.40
N THR A 29 -0.08 -21.40 -1.56
CA THR A 29 0.72 -21.55 -2.78
C THR A 29 1.30 -20.22 -3.27
N LEU A 30 0.52 -19.13 -3.24
CA LEU A 30 1.00 -17.81 -3.63
C LEU A 30 1.92 -17.20 -2.57
N ALA A 31 1.68 -17.47 -1.29
CA ALA A 31 2.52 -16.99 -0.20
C ALA A 31 3.96 -17.55 -0.30
N ASN A 32 4.13 -18.80 -0.75
CA ASN A 32 5.45 -19.38 -1.01
C ASN A 32 6.21 -18.71 -2.16
N ARG A 33 5.50 -17.99 -3.04
CA ARG A 33 6.07 -17.24 -4.16
C ARG A 33 6.28 -15.76 -3.81
N LEU A 34 5.98 -15.32 -2.59
CA LEU A 34 6.10 -13.91 -2.21
C LEU A 34 7.56 -13.47 -2.13
N GLU A 35 7.96 -12.56 -3.02
CA GLU A 35 9.30 -11.97 -3.02
C GLU A 35 9.32 -10.59 -2.35
N GLY A 36 8.21 -9.85 -2.43
CA GLY A 36 8.13 -8.50 -1.88
C GLY A 36 6.71 -8.00 -1.69
N CYS A 37 6.55 -7.09 -0.73
CA CYS A 37 5.30 -6.34 -0.52
C CYS A 37 5.64 -4.94 -0.02
N GLU A 38 5.26 -3.93 -0.77
CA GLU A 38 5.57 -2.54 -0.48
C GLU A 38 4.36 -1.62 -0.64
N ILE A 39 4.38 -0.51 0.09
CA ILE A 39 3.39 0.55 -0.02
C ILE A 39 4.05 1.69 -0.80
N ASP A 40 3.66 1.87 -2.06
CA ASP A 40 4.17 2.96 -2.87
C ASP A 40 3.42 4.24 -2.52
N LYS A 41 4.09 5.16 -1.80
CA LYS A 41 3.55 6.47 -1.42
C LYS A 41 3.77 7.53 -2.50
N GLY A 42 4.42 7.21 -3.61
CA GLY A 42 4.68 8.13 -4.72
C GLY A 42 3.40 8.76 -5.27
N PRO A 43 2.40 7.96 -5.68
CA PRO A 43 1.13 8.48 -6.17
C PRO A 43 0.42 9.39 -5.15
N ARG A 44 0.46 9.05 -3.86
CA ARG A 44 -0.16 9.85 -2.79
C ARG A 44 0.47 11.23 -2.60
N ARG A 45 1.68 11.46 -3.10
CA ARG A 45 2.41 12.75 -3.03
C ARG A 45 2.12 13.69 -4.22
N GLN A 46 1.39 13.24 -5.23
CA GLN A 46 1.09 14.04 -6.43
C GLN A 46 0.02 15.10 -6.18
N GLU A 47 -0.20 15.98 -7.15
CA GLU A 47 -1.30 16.95 -7.12
C GLU A 47 -2.65 16.23 -7.29
N LYS A 48 -3.65 16.59 -6.46
CA LYS A 48 -4.99 15.96 -6.43
C LYS A 48 -4.92 14.42 -6.39
N PRO A 49 -4.21 13.82 -5.41
CA PRO A 49 -4.07 12.38 -5.34
C PRO A 49 -5.36 11.74 -4.80
N SER A 50 -5.48 10.42 -4.97
CA SER A 50 -6.41 9.62 -4.15
C SER A 50 -6.02 9.73 -2.67
N ASP A 51 -7.00 9.52 -1.79
CA ASP A 51 -6.87 9.31 -0.36
C ASP A 51 -6.17 7.98 -0.02
N HIS A 52 -6.17 7.03 -0.97
CA HIS A 52 -5.42 5.80 -0.91
C HIS A 52 -4.08 5.88 -1.66
N THR A 53 -3.20 4.91 -1.40
CA THR A 53 -1.97 4.70 -2.15
C THR A 53 -1.80 3.22 -2.50
N PRO A 54 -1.17 2.87 -3.63
CA PRO A 54 -1.03 1.48 -4.04
C PRO A 54 -0.20 0.64 -3.05
N ILE A 55 -0.56 -0.64 -2.98
CA ILE A 55 0.30 -1.70 -2.49
C ILE A 55 0.79 -2.47 -3.70
N ILE A 56 2.06 -2.81 -3.72
CA ILE A 56 2.67 -3.61 -4.76
C ILE A 56 3.15 -4.90 -4.12
N VAL A 57 2.76 -6.03 -4.72
CA VAL A 57 3.25 -7.36 -4.35
C VAL A 57 4.04 -7.91 -5.52
N THR A 58 5.25 -8.36 -5.23
CA THR A 58 6.13 -9.04 -6.19
C THR A 58 6.08 -10.52 -5.89
N LEU A 59 5.74 -11.33 -6.89
CA LEU A 59 5.70 -12.78 -6.81
C LEU A 59 6.72 -13.35 -7.76
N SER A 60 7.37 -14.43 -7.33
CA SER A 60 8.27 -15.21 -8.18
C SER A 60 7.49 -15.89 -9.29
N ASP A 61 7.99 -15.86 -10.52
CA ASP A 61 7.48 -16.65 -11.65
C ASP A 61 8.11 -18.04 -11.76
N LEU A 62 8.96 -18.41 -10.78
CA LEU A 62 9.52 -19.75 -10.72
C LEU A 62 8.40 -20.79 -10.58
N PRO A 63 8.50 -21.93 -11.30
CA PRO A 63 7.48 -22.97 -11.34
C PRO A 63 7.18 -23.59 -9.97
#